data_AF-A0A661QX12-F1
#
_entry.id   AF-A0A661QX12-F1
#
_cell.length_a   1.000
_cell.length_b   1.000
_cell.length_c   1.000
_cell.angle_alpha   90.00
_cell.angle_beta   90.00
_cell.angle_gamma   90.00
#
_symmetry.space_group_name_H-M   'P 1'
#
loop_
_entity.id
_entity.type
_entity.pdbx_description
1 polymer ?
#
loop_
_entity_poly.entity_id
_entity_poly.type
_entity_poly.pdbx_seq_one_letter_code
_entity_poly.pdbx_strand_id
1 'polypeptide(L)' 'PVFPIVDYAYILENGAAVMEGTREELMDNPDVKSAYFGIS' A
#
# COMPACT_ATOMS: atom_id res chain seq x y z
N PRO A 1 -11.47 3.33 1.84
CA PRO A 1 -10.01 3.48 1.62
C PRO A 1 -9.25 3.76 2.92
N VAL A 2 -8.26 2.93 3.25
CA VAL A 2 -7.46 3.02 4.51
C VAL A 2 -6.29 4.00 4.38
N PHE A 3 -5.75 4.16 3.18
CA PHE A 3 -4.61 5.01 2.89
C PHE A 3 -4.73 6.51 3.23
N PRO A 4 -5.90 7.18 3.19
CA PRO A 4 -5.99 8.62 3.48
C PRO A 4 -5.65 9.01 4.93
N ILE A 5 -5.59 8.05 5.86
CA ILE A 5 -5.46 8.31 7.31
C ILE A 5 -4.22 7.69 7.95
N VAL A 6 -3.36 7.03 7.16
CA VAL A 6 -2.13 6.39 7.67
C VAL A 6 -0.91 7.21 7.27
N ASP A 7 0.08 7.28 8.17
CA ASP A 7 1.38 7.90 7.87
C ASP A 7 2.38 6.87 7.30
N TYR A 8 2.30 5.64 7.79
CA TYR A 8 3.17 4.52 7.42
C TYR A 8 2.38 3.21 7.45
N ALA A 9 2.72 2.26 6.57
CA ALA A 9 2.06 0.96 6.54
C ALA A 9 2.99 -0.18 6.11
N TYR A 10 2.57 -1.39 6.47
CA TYR A 10 3.15 -2.67 6.06
C TYR A 10 2.13 -3.40 5.19
N ILE A 11 2.59 -3.98 4.08
CA ILE A 11 1.82 -4.90 3.24
C ILE A 11 2.31 -6.31 3.54
N LEU A 12 1.36 -7.17 3.93
CA LEU A 12 1.63 -8.55 4.29
C LEU A 12 1.07 -9.49 3.22
N GLU A 13 1.88 -10.47 2.82
CA GLU A 13 1.44 -11.61 2.01
C GLU A 13 1.90 -12.90 2.67
N ASN A 14 0.98 -13.87 2.80
CA ASN A 14 1.26 -15.17 3.42
C ASN A 14 1.92 -15.09 4.81
N GLY A 15 1.60 -14.05 5.59
CA GLY A 15 2.13 -13.83 6.93
C GLY A 15 3.51 -13.18 6.99
N ALA A 16 4.08 -12.76 5.86
CA ALA A 16 5.36 -12.05 5.80
C ALA A 16 5.17 -10.63 5.24
N ALA A 17 5.96 -9.67 5.74
CA ALA A 17 6.00 -8.33 5.16
C ALA A 17 6.70 -8.37 3.80
N VAL A 18 5.99 -7.93 2.77
CA VAL A 18 6.52 -7.86 1.40
C VAL A 18 6.81 -6.43 0.96
N MET A 19 6.23 -5.44 1.63
CA MET A 19 6.48 -4.02 1.40
C MET A 19 6.17 -3.21 2.66
N GLU A 20 6.90 -2.12 2.85
CA GLU A 20 6.63 -1.13 3.89
C GLU A 20 6.98 0.25 3.34
N GLY A 21 6.37 1.28 3.91
CA GLY A 21 6.67 2.65 3.50
C GLY A 21 5.68 3.66 4.05
N THR A 22 6.01 4.92 3.84
CA THR A 22 5.10 6.03 4.05
C THR A 22 3.89 5.91 3.12
N ARG A 23 2.81 6.60 3.47
CA ARG A 23 1.64 6.73 2.60
C ARG A 23 2.00 7.18 1.19
N GLU A 24 2.91 8.13 1.04
CA GLU A 24 3.33 8.64 -0.27
C GLU A 24 4.05 7.56 -1.09
N GLU A 25 5.05 6.90 -0.51
CA GLU A 25 5.80 5.83 -1.19
C GLU A 25 4.91 4.69 -1.65
N LEU A 26 3.97 4.27 -0.80
CA LEU A 26 3.03 3.20 -1.12
C LEU A 26 1.99 3.64 -2.14
N MET A 27 1.51 4.89 -2.06
CA MET A 27 0.58 5.44 -3.04
C MET A 27 1.22 5.72 -4.39
N ASP A 28 2.55 5.73 -4.53
CA ASP A 28 3.24 5.81 -5.82
C ASP A 28 3.44 4.43 -6.47
N ASN A 29 3.27 3.35 -5.71
CA ASN A 29 3.40 1.99 -6.22
C ASN A 29 2.15 1.58 -7.06
N PRO A 30 2.33 1.16 -8.33
CA PRO A 30 1.23 0.78 -9.21
C PRO A 30 0.47 -0.47 -8.73
N ASP A 31 1.15 -1.43 -8.10
CA ASP A 31 0.51 -2.64 -7.55
C ASP A 31 -0.41 -2.29 -6.38
N VAL A 32 0.01 -1.35 -5.52
CA VAL A 32 -0.81 -0.83 -4.43
C VAL A 32 -2.03 -0.07 -4.97
N LYS A 33 -1.84 0.75 -6.01
CA LYS A 33 -2.95 1.45 -6.69
C LYS A 33 -3.96 0.46 -7.26
N SER A 34 -3.49 -0.57 -7.93
CA SER A 34 -4.34 -1.62 -8.52
C SER A 34 -5.12 -2.38 -7.43
N ALA A 35 -4.43 -2.86 -6.39
CA ALA A 35 -5.01 -3.68 -5.34
C ALA A 35 -6.08 -2.95 -4.50
N TYR A 36 -5.91 -1.65 -4.23
CA TYR A 36 -6.79 -0.90 -3.33
C TYR A 36 -7.73 0.08 -4.03
N PHE A 37 -7.42 0.49 -5.26
CA PHE A 37 -8.18 1.53 -5.99
C PHE A 37 -8.67 1.07 -7.37
N GLY A 38 -8.26 -0.10 -7.85
CA GLY A 38 -8.71 -0.64 -9.15
C GLY A 38 -8.26 0.21 -10.35
N ILE A 39 -7.23 1.03 -10.18
CA ILE A 39 -6.66 1.87 -11.25
C ILE A 39 -5.47 1.12 -11.85
N SER A 40 -5.52 0.83 -13.15
CA SER A 40 -4.42 0.24 -13.94
C SER A 40 -3.65 1.31 -14.69
#